data_AF-A0A8C4QAL0-F1
#
_entry.id   AF-A0A8C4QAL0-F1
#
_cell.length_a   1.000
_cell.length_b   1.000
_cell.length_c   1.000
_cell.angle_alpha   90.00
_cell.angle_beta   90.00
_cell.angle_gamma   90.00
#
_symmetry.space_group_name_H-M   'P 1'
#
loop_
_entity.id
_entity.type
_entity.pdbx_description
1 polymer ?
#
loop_
_entity_poly.entity_id
_entity_poly.type
_entity_poly.pdbx_seq_one_letter_code
_entity_poly.pdbx_strand_id
1 'polypeptide(L)'
;MLLNGKSLSKRKRKSKPFDSYGRYGQYWASSSSSSTKNCRGKQPQSSCECDKKGNAMPVCVTLTVYCLPGRGCTFLFLCVESIQDLPVVAPRLVAVSKTKPVSAVIEAYRHGQRHFGENYVQELVEKASDPQVISNCPEIKWHFIGHLQRGNVSKLLGARNLDMVETIDSPKLADKVSSAWGRCGGQRLKVMVQVNTSEEESKHGMGMTDAVAIIQHVMERCPSLNFVGLMTIGAEHDPSKGLNPDFQSLLICRQKVCKHLNLNVEDVELSMGMSHDFEHAVEVGATSVRVGSTIFGMRPYPATQAVKKVSGGDR
;
A
#
# COMPACT_ATOMS: atom_id res chain seq x y z
N MET A 1 -70.96 9.69 12.03
CA MET A 1 -70.92 11.07 11.52
C MET A 1 -69.57 11.66 11.90
N LEU A 2 -68.66 11.77 10.92
CA LEU A 2 -68.24 13.03 10.25
C LEU A 2 -67.27 13.84 11.15
N LEU A 3 -65.96 13.74 10.91
CA LEU A 3 -65.13 14.46 9.91
C LEU A 3 -64.60 15.81 10.44
N ASN A 4 -63.27 15.92 10.48
CA ASN A 4 -62.41 17.00 9.96
C ASN A 4 -61.07 16.97 10.74
N GLY A 5 -59.88 16.75 10.18
CA GLY A 5 -59.42 16.97 8.81
C GLY A 5 -58.68 18.30 8.72
N LYS A 6 -57.38 18.33 9.08
CA LYS A 6 -56.44 19.35 8.58
C LYS A 6 -55.09 18.73 8.24
N SER A 7 -54.82 18.78 6.93
CA SER A 7 -53.66 18.36 6.17
C SER A 7 -52.47 19.31 6.41
N LEU A 8 -51.28 18.74 6.60
CA LEU A 8 -50.00 19.44 6.42
C LEU A 8 -49.27 18.81 5.24
N SER A 9 -49.11 19.64 4.21
CA SER A 9 -48.62 19.30 2.88
C SER A 9 -47.15 18.86 2.88
N LYS A 10 -46.90 17.65 2.40
CA LYS A 10 -45.59 17.15 1.99
C LYS A 10 -45.09 17.94 0.75
N ARG A 11 -44.05 18.75 0.90
CA ARG A 11 -43.26 19.24 -0.25
C ARG A 11 -42.46 18.07 -0.82
N LYS A 12 -42.92 17.53 -1.97
CA LYS A 12 -42.16 16.63 -2.85
C LYS A 12 -40.91 17.36 -3.36
N ARG A 13 -39.72 17.02 -2.84
CA ARG A 13 -38.48 17.21 -3.60
C ARG A 13 -38.36 16.04 -4.57
N LYS A 14 -38.54 16.31 -5.87
CA LYS A 14 -38.23 15.38 -6.95
C LYS A 14 -36.74 15.04 -6.87
N SER A 15 -36.40 13.81 -6.54
CA SER A 15 -35.07 13.26 -6.80
C SER A 15 -34.88 13.19 -8.31
N LYS A 16 -33.90 13.93 -8.84
CA LYS A 16 -33.40 13.68 -10.18
C LYS A 16 -32.55 12.40 -10.12
N PRO A 17 -32.67 11.47 -11.09
CA PRO A 17 -31.75 10.36 -11.19
C PRO A 17 -30.36 10.92 -11.51
N PHE A 18 -29.36 10.53 -10.71
CA PHE A 18 -27.96 10.86 -10.96
C PHE A 18 -27.46 9.91 -12.03
N ASP A 19 -27.72 10.28 -13.28
CA ASP A 19 -27.18 9.63 -14.46
C ASP A 19 -25.87 10.35 -14.86
N SER A 20 -24.73 9.74 -14.56
CA SER A 20 -23.44 10.15 -15.11
C SER A 20 -22.44 8.99 -15.15
N TYR A 21 -22.85 7.87 -15.72
CA TYR A 21 -21.91 6.90 -16.32
C TYR A 21 -21.96 7.05 -17.83
N GLY A 22 -21.33 8.12 -18.32
CA GLY A 22 -21.44 8.48 -19.74
C GLY A 22 -20.39 9.47 -20.19
N ARG A 23 -19.10 9.16 -20.00
CA ARG A 23 -17.97 9.65 -20.82
C ARG A 23 -16.62 9.12 -20.30
N TYR A 24 -16.34 7.84 -20.53
CA TYR A 24 -14.96 7.35 -20.55
C TYR A 24 -14.82 6.43 -21.76
N GLY A 25 -14.70 7.07 -22.92
CA GLY A 25 -14.41 6.44 -24.18
C GLY A 25 -13.63 7.44 -25.01
N GLN A 26 -12.49 7.00 -25.52
CA GLN A 26 -11.54 7.71 -26.38
C GLN A 26 -10.58 8.64 -25.62
N TYR A 27 -9.31 8.21 -25.49
CA TYR A 27 -8.12 8.92 -25.95
C TYR A 27 -6.91 7.99 -25.76
N TRP A 28 -6.74 7.04 -26.68
CA TRP A 28 -5.42 6.45 -26.96
C TRP A 28 -4.92 7.12 -28.24
N ALA A 29 -4.01 8.07 -28.10
CA ALA A 29 -3.23 8.58 -29.21
C ALA A 29 -1.76 8.52 -28.79
N SER A 30 -1.04 7.61 -29.45
CA SER A 30 0.42 7.57 -29.44
C SER A 30 0.95 8.90 -30.00
N SER A 31 1.91 9.51 -29.31
CA SER A 31 2.68 10.64 -29.86
C SER A 31 4.12 10.54 -29.39
N SER A 32 4.89 9.81 -30.19
CA SER A 32 6.33 9.98 -30.32
C SER A 32 6.62 11.39 -30.81
N SER A 33 7.24 12.25 -29.99
CA SER A 33 8.11 13.31 -30.51
C SER A 33 9.07 13.86 -29.46
N SER A 34 10.34 13.78 -29.86
CA SER A 34 11.52 14.38 -29.26
C SER A 34 11.38 15.89 -29.02
N SER A 35 11.63 16.34 -27.80
CA SER A 35 12.26 17.65 -27.53
C SER A 35 12.78 17.72 -26.10
N THR A 36 14.07 17.42 -25.95
CA THR A 36 14.86 17.77 -24.77
C THR A 36 15.05 19.29 -24.74
N LYS A 37 14.38 19.98 -23.81
CA LYS A 37 14.78 21.33 -23.39
C LYS A 37 15.50 21.27 -22.05
N ASN A 38 16.73 21.77 -22.11
CA ASN A 38 17.76 21.81 -21.08
C ASN A 38 17.37 22.86 -20.02
N CYS A 39 17.10 22.45 -18.78
CA CYS A 39 16.97 23.35 -17.63
C CYS A 39 18.00 22.97 -16.57
N ARG A 40 19.24 23.41 -16.75
CA ARG A 40 20.24 23.46 -15.67
C ARG A 40 20.01 24.73 -14.84
N GLY A 41 19.87 24.57 -13.52
CA GLY A 41 20.13 25.63 -12.55
C GLY A 41 18.97 26.55 -12.18
N LYS A 42 18.00 26.06 -11.40
CA LYS A 42 17.21 26.90 -10.47
C LYS A 42 16.96 26.15 -9.17
N GLN A 43 17.26 26.79 -8.04
CA GLN A 43 16.87 26.33 -6.70
C GLN A 43 15.35 26.37 -6.53
N PRO A 44 14.74 25.52 -5.66
CA PRO A 44 13.31 25.53 -5.47
C PRO A 44 12.90 26.77 -4.66
N GLN A 45 12.21 27.72 -5.30
CA GLN A 45 11.46 28.76 -4.61
C GLN A 45 10.03 28.28 -4.36
N SER A 46 9.60 28.40 -3.11
CA SER A 46 8.23 28.12 -2.67
C SER A 46 7.31 29.29 -3.03
N SER A 47 6.75 29.30 -4.24
CA SER A 47 5.60 30.13 -4.57
C SER A 47 4.81 29.48 -5.70
N CYS A 48 3.50 29.29 -5.49
CA CYS A 48 2.58 28.81 -6.50
C CYS A 48 2.58 29.78 -7.70
N GLU A 49 3.13 29.38 -8.84
CA GLU A 49 3.02 30.14 -10.08
C GLU A 49 1.77 29.68 -10.85
N CYS A 50 0.93 30.65 -11.24
CA CYS A 50 -0.16 30.45 -12.20
C CYS A 50 0.31 30.90 -13.58
N ASP A 51 -0.22 30.31 -14.66
CA ASP A 51 0.07 30.80 -16.01
C ASP A 51 -0.55 32.19 -16.25
N LYS A 52 -0.16 32.86 -17.34
CA LYS A 52 -0.68 34.21 -17.71
C LYS A 52 -2.20 34.27 -17.96
N LYS A 53 -2.91 33.14 -17.89
CA LYS A 53 -4.37 33.01 -18.04
C LYS A 53 -5.07 32.55 -16.76
N GLY A 54 -4.35 32.37 -15.65
CA GLY A 54 -4.92 32.02 -14.35
C GLY A 54 -5.28 30.54 -14.18
N ASN A 55 -4.78 29.66 -15.06
CA ASN A 55 -4.95 28.22 -14.86
C ASN A 55 -3.89 27.67 -13.89
N ALA A 56 -4.32 26.75 -13.02
CA ALA A 56 -3.43 26.05 -12.11
C ALA A 56 -2.36 25.28 -12.92
N MET A 57 -1.09 25.51 -12.61
CA MET A 57 0.02 24.75 -13.17
C MET A 57 0.07 23.35 -12.50
N PRO A 58 0.51 22.30 -13.22
CA PRO A 58 0.60 20.96 -12.64
C PRO A 58 1.55 20.93 -11.43
N VAL A 59 1.12 20.25 -10.36
CA VAL A 59 1.94 20.02 -9.16
C VAL A 59 2.84 18.81 -9.41
N CYS A 60 4.14 19.02 -9.54
CA CYS A 60 5.13 17.94 -9.62
C CYS A 60 5.32 17.27 -8.25
N VAL A 61 4.82 16.05 -8.07
CA VAL A 61 5.18 15.20 -6.92
C VAL A 61 6.44 14.43 -7.28
N THR A 62 7.53 14.66 -6.53
CA THR A 62 8.80 13.94 -6.74
C THR A 62 8.80 12.66 -5.92
N LEU A 63 8.58 11.51 -6.55
CA LEU A 63 8.84 10.20 -5.93
C LEU A 63 10.21 9.72 -6.40
N THR A 64 11.23 9.83 -5.54
CA THR A 64 12.58 9.40 -5.89
C THR A 64 12.70 7.88 -5.74
N VAL A 65 12.58 7.15 -6.85
CA VAL A 65 12.90 5.72 -6.92
C VAL A 65 14.34 5.57 -7.42
N TYR A 66 15.23 5.07 -6.56
CA TYR A 66 16.62 4.81 -6.93
C TYR A 66 16.77 3.38 -7.48
N CYS A 67 17.36 3.27 -8.67
CA CYS A 67 17.81 2.00 -9.24
C CYS A 67 19.31 1.80 -8.97
N LEU A 68 19.68 0.59 -8.57
CA LEU A 68 21.07 0.18 -8.33
C LEU A 68 21.90 0.21 -9.64
N PRO A 69 23.23 0.44 -9.56
CA PRO A 69 24.05 0.69 -10.74
C PRO A 69 24.16 -0.53 -11.67
N GLY A 70 23.90 -0.32 -12.97
CA GLY A 70 24.08 -1.33 -14.03
C GLY A 70 22.97 -1.43 -15.07
N ARG A 71 21.87 -0.68 -14.94
CA ARG A 71 20.77 -0.62 -15.93
C ARG A 71 20.31 0.82 -16.10
N GLY A 72 19.99 1.22 -17.34
CA GLY A 72 19.77 2.61 -17.75
C GLY A 72 18.77 3.38 -16.89
N CYS A 73 19.00 4.69 -16.73
CA CYS A 73 18.12 5.61 -16.03
C CYS A 73 16.82 5.82 -16.81
N THR A 74 15.69 5.40 -16.25
CA THR A 74 14.37 5.88 -16.68
C THR A 74 13.82 6.77 -15.58
N PHE A 75 13.68 8.06 -15.86
CA PHE A 75 13.03 9.01 -14.96
C PHE A 75 11.52 8.89 -15.17
N LEU A 76 10.76 8.49 -14.14
CA LEU A 76 9.30 8.52 -14.19
C LEU A 76 8.83 9.88 -13.68
N PHE A 77 8.36 10.74 -14.58
CA PHE A 77 7.69 11.99 -14.24
C PHE A 77 6.18 11.74 -14.20
N LEU A 78 5.57 11.81 -13.01
CA LEU A 78 4.11 11.81 -12.86
C LEU A 78 3.62 13.26 -12.86
N CYS A 79 2.99 13.66 -13.97
CA CYS A 79 2.28 14.93 -14.09
C CYS A 79 0.79 14.59 -14.01
N VAL A 80 0.16 14.80 -12.85
CA VAL A 80 -1.28 14.51 -12.66
C VAL A 80 -2.05 15.81 -12.86
N GLU A 81 -2.95 15.83 -13.84
CA GLU A 81 -3.65 17.05 -14.29
C GLU A 81 -4.88 17.45 -13.46
N SER A 82 -5.38 16.63 -12.52
CA SER A 82 -6.39 17.07 -11.54
C SER A 82 -6.72 15.97 -10.53
N ILE A 83 -6.37 16.16 -9.25
CA ILE A 83 -7.02 15.49 -8.10
C ILE A 83 -7.58 16.62 -7.23
N GLN A 84 -8.82 17.00 -7.49
CA GLN A 84 -9.53 17.92 -6.60
C GLN A 84 -10.19 17.06 -5.51
N ASP A 85 -9.82 17.35 -4.26
CA ASP A 85 -10.46 16.96 -2.99
C ASP A 85 -9.97 15.71 -2.23
N LEU A 86 -8.76 15.21 -2.47
CA LEU A 86 -8.10 14.29 -1.51
C LEU A 86 -6.86 14.98 -0.90
N PRO A 87 -6.63 14.89 0.43
CA PRO A 87 -5.44 15.45 1.04
C PRO A 87 -4.22 14.80 0.38
N VAL A 88 -3.35 15.63 -0.20
CA VAL A 88 -2.10 15.20 -0.88
C VAL A 88 -1.10 14.78 0.19
N VAL A 89 -1.38 13.66 0.86
CA VAL A 89 -0.41 12.96 1.68
C VAL A 89 0.44 12.14 0.73
N ALA A 90 1.73 12.47 0.64
CA ALA A 90 2.66 11.67 -0.15
C ALA A 90 2.61 10.21 0.33
N PRO A 91 2.31 9.24 -0.55
CA PRO A 91 2.16 7.84 -0.16
C PRO A 91 3.48 7.30 0.37
N ARG A 92 3.42 6.50 1.43
CA ARG A 92 4.57 5.79 1.97
C ARG A 92 4.98 4.68 1.01
N LEU A 93 6.23 4.70 0.57
CA LEU A 93 6.83 3.59 -0.17
C LEU A 93 7.37 2.55 0.81
N VAL A 94 6.83 1.33 0.79
CA VAL A 94 7.37 0.16 1.49
C VAL A 94 8.18 -0.66 0.49
N ALA A 95 9.51 -0.65 0.63
CA ALA A 95 10.42 -1.39 -0.23
C ALA A 95 10.40 -2.88 0.17
N VAL A 96 9.83 -3.73 -0.68
CA VAL A 96 9.65 -5.17 -0.40
C VAL A 96 10.94 -5.93 -0.73
N SER A 97 11.72 -6.23 0.31
CA SER A 97 13.05 -6.83 0.21
C SER A 97 13.07 -8.36 0.34
N LYS A 98 11.91 -9.02 0.32
CA LYS A 98 11.82 -10.49 0.35
C LYS A 98 12.70 -11.13 -0.71
N THR A 99 13.39 -12.21 -0.35
CA THR A 99 14.38 -12.92 -1.18
C THR A 99 15.60 -12.10 -1.62
N LYS A 100 15.81 -10.91 -1.05
CA LYS A 100 16.96 -10.04 -1.35
C LYS A 100 18.01 -10.09 -0.24
N PRO A 101 19.31 -10.02 -0.58
CA PRO A 101 20.37 -10.05 0.41
C PRO A 101 20.37 -8.76 1.26
N VAL A 102 20.97 -8.84 2.44
CA VAL A 102 21.18 -7.71 3.36
C VAL A 102 21.87 -6.53 2.67
N SER A 103 22.82 -6.79 1.76
CA SER A 103 23.50 -5.74 1.00
C SER A 103 22.54 -4.84 0.21
N ALA A 104 21.49 -5.41 -0.40
CA ALA A 104 20.49 -4.63 -1.14
C ALA A 104 19.62 -3.76 -0.22
N VAL A 105 19.33 -4.25 0.99
CA VAL A 105 18.61 -3.48 2.02
C VAL A 105 19.47 -2.28 2.45
N ILE A 106 20.76 -2.51 2.73
CA ILE A 106 21.70 -1.46 3.13
C ILE A 106 21.87 -0.43 2.02
N GLU A 107 21.97 -0.87 0.77
CA GLU A 107 22.07 0.01 -0.40
C GLU A 107 20.83 0.90 -0.54
N ALA A 108 19.62 0.32 -0.53
CA ALA A 108 18.38 1.10 -0.56
C ALA A 108 18.28 2.07 0.63
N TYR A 109 18.71 1.66 1.82
CA TYR A 109 18.72 2.51 3.02
C TYR A 109 19.63 3.73 2.85
N ARG A 110 20.83 3.54 2.28
CA ARG A 110 21.78 4.61 1.95
C ARG A 110 21.20 5.62 0.97
N HIS A 111 20.26 5.18 0.12
CA HIS A 111 19.51 6.04 -0.79
C HIS A 111 18.27 6.72 -0.16
N GLY A 112 18.12 6.65 1.17
CA GLY A 112 17.06 7.34 1.90
C GLY A 112 15.83 6.49 2.18
N GLN A 113 15.77 5.24 1.70
CA GLN A 113 14.68 4.34 2.04
C GLN A 113 14.69 4.03 3.55
N ARG A 114 13.53 4.02 4.19
CA ARG A 114 13.39 3.70 5.62
C ARG A 114 12.41 2.58 5.89
N HIS A 115 11.34 2.49 5.10
CA HIS A 115 10.28 1.49 5.27
C HIS A 115 10.57 0.26 4.40
N PHE A 116 10.74 -0.90 5.03
CA PHE A 116 11.03 -2.16 4.34
C PHE A 116 9.99 -3.22 4.68
N GLY A 117 9.54 -3.96 3.67
CA GLY A 117 8.51 -4.99 3.80
C GLY A 117 9.09 -6.40 3.65
N GLU A 118 8.72 -7.30 4.56
CA GLU A 118 9.05 -8.71 4.49
C GLU A 118 7.81 -9.60 4.59
N ASN A 119 7.84 -10.72 3.85
CA ASN A 119 6.75 -11.69 3.83
C ASN A 119 6.97 -12.86 4.79
N TYR A 120 8.22 -13.16 5.15
CA TYR A 120 8.56 -14.35 5.92
C TYR A 120 9.16 -13.95 7.26
N VAL A 121 8.60 -14.49 8.35
CA VAL A 121 9.04 -14.15 9.72
C VAL A 121 10.52 -14.46 9.93
N GLN A 122 10.99 -15.60 9.40
CA GLN A 122 12.40 -15.98 9.49
C GLN A 122 13.30 -14.94 8.84
N GLU A 123 12.97 -14.53 7.61
CA GLU A 123 13.78 -13.60 6.82
C GLU A 123 13.83 -12.20 7.47
N LEU A 124 12.68 -11.71 7.97
CA LEU A 124 12.64 -10.44 8.70
C LEU A 124 13.53 -10.50 9.94
N VAL A 125 13.39 -11.54 10.76
CA VAL A 125 14.15 -11.68 12.01
C VAL A 125 15.65 -11.81 11.75
N GLU A 126 16.05 -12.59 10.74
CA GLU A 126 17.45 -12.71 10.32
C GLU A 126 18.02 -11.35 9.90
N LYS A 127 17.33 -10.62 9.01
CA LYS A 127 17.77 -9.29 8.57
C LYS A 127 17.79 -8.27 9.70
N ALA A 128 16.78 -8.27 10.57
CA ALA A 128 16.71 -7.36 11.71
C ALA A 128 17.79 -7.63 12.77
N SER A 129 18.32 -8.86 12.82
CA SER A 129 19.40 -9.27 13.75
C SER A 129 20.79 -9.22 13.12
N ASP A 130 20.88 -8.97 11.80
CA ASP A 130 22.15 -8.91 11.09
C ASP A 130 23.00 -7.72 11.60
N PRO A 131 24.26 -7.94 12.02
CA PRO A 131 25.12 -6.87 12.53
C PRO A 131 25.34 -5.71 11.55
N GLN A 132 25.35 -5.98 10.24
CA GLN A 132 25.48 -4.95 9.21
C GLN A 132 24.22 -4.10 9.12
N VAL A 133 23.03 -4.70 9.17
CA VAL A 133 21.76 -3.94 9.21
C VAL A 133 21.68 -3.10 10.48
N ILE A 134 22.02 -3.69 11.63
CA ILE A 134 21.99 -2.99 12.92
C ILE A 134 22.90 -1.76 12.92
N SER A 135 24.10 -1.87 12.35
CA SER A 135 25.08 -0.78 12.33
C SER A 135 24.83 0.25 11.23
N ASN A 136 24.43 -0.18 10.02
CA ASN A 136 24.29 0.71 8.87
C ASN A 136 22.89 1.31 8.74
N CYS A 137 21.87 0.67 9.34
CA CYS A 137 20.46 1.02 9.15
C CYS A 137 19.72 1.27 10.49
N PRO A 138 20.19 2.17 11.38
CA PRO A 138 19.65 2.31 12.74
C PRO A 138 18.18 2.74 12.78
N GLU A 139 17.70 3.47 11.77
CA GLU A 139 16.33 3.98 11.66
C GLU A 139 15.44 3.14 10.73
N ILE A 140 15.88 1.93 10.36
CA ILE A 140 15.08 1.05 9.51
C ILE A 140 13.73 0.77 10.19
N LYS A 141 12.65 0.75 9.40
CA LYS A 141 11.30 0.44 9.85
C LYS A 141 10.82 -0.81 9.14
N TRP A 142 10.71 -1.90 9.89
CA TRP A 142 10.26 -3.17 9.34
C TRP A 142 8.74 -3.27 9.35
N HIS A 143 8.18 -3.58 8.20
CA HIS A 143 6.78 -3.90 7.97
C HIS A 143 6.66 -5.40 7.71
N PHE A 144 5.86 -6.09 8.52
CA PHE A 144 5.48 -7.45 8.20
C PHE A 144 4.23 -7.45 7.32
N ILE A 145 4.37 -7.92 6.08
CA ILE A 145 3.33 -7.87 5.02
C ILE A 145 2.97 -9.26 4.47
N GLY A 146 3.43 -10.33 5.13
CA GLY A 146 3.09 -11.71 4.80
C GLY A 146 2.04 -12.30 5.73
N HIS A 147 1.56 -13.51 5.44
CA HIS A 147 0.60 -14.17 6.32
C HIS A 147 1.23 -14.54 7.68
N LEU A 148 0.67 -14.01 8.77
CA LEU A 148 1.20 -14.22 10.12
C LEU A 148 0.51 -15.39 10.83
N GLN A 149 1.20 -16.53 10.87
CA GLN A 149 0.75 -17.66 11.67
C GLN A 149 0.93 -17.38 13.18
N ARG A 150 -0.06 -17.75 13.99
CA ARG A 150 -0.05 -17.54 15.46
C ARG A 150 1.20 -18.08 16.17
N GLY A 151 1.77 -19.19 15.69
CA GLY A 151 2.98 -19.79 16.25
C GLY A 151 4.24 -18.94 16.06
N ASN A 152 4.27 -18.09 15.01
CA ASN A 152 5.40 -17.26 14.67
C ASN A 152 5.33 -15.83 15.27
N VAL A 153 4.22 -15.48 15.94
CA VAL A 153 4.00 -14.14 16.51
C VAL A 153 5.14 -13.76 17.47
N SER A 154 5.45 -14.58 18.46
CA SER A 154 6.51 -14.25 19.45
C SER A 154 7.87 -14.04 18.79
N LYS A 155 8.15 -14.78 17.71
CA LYS A 155 9.40 -14.69 16.97
C LYS A 155 9.48 -13.39 16.17
N LEU A 156 8.41 -13.04 15.47
CA LEU A 156 8.31 -11.78 14.72
C LEU A 156 8.47 -10.57 15.64
N LEU A 157 7.77 -10.57 16.78
CA LEU A 157 7.75 -9.44 17.71
C LEU A 157 9.08 -9.20 18.44
N GLY A 158 9.99 -10.18 18.42
CA GLY A 158 11.36 -10.01 18.89
C GLY A 158 12.28 -9.30 17.89
N ALA A 159 11.83 -9.04 16.66
CA ALA A 159 12.63 -8.36 15.66
C ALA A 159 12.87 -6.90 16.05
N ARG A 160 14.13 -6.48 15.97
CA ARG A 160 14.52 -5.08 16.21
C ARG A 160 13.89 -4.17 15.15
N ASN A 161 13.42 -3.00 15.60
CA ASN A 161 12.79 -1.98 14.77
C ASN A 161 11.58 -2.50 13.93
N LEU A 162 10.83 -3.47 14.47
CA LEU A 162 9.51 -3.78 13.96
C LEU A 162 8.60 -2.56 14.14
N ASP A 163 8.17 -1.97 13.03
CA ASP A 163 7.37 -0.75 13.01
C ASP A 163 5.89 -1.06 12.82
N MET A 164 5.56 -2.06 12.01
CA MET A 164 4.18 -2.35 11.63
C MET A 164 3.93 -3.83 11.27
N VAL A 165 2.75 -4.33 11.63
CA VAL A 165 2.19 -5.60 11.11
C VAL A 165 0.95 -5.30 10.30
N GLU A 166 0.98 -5.53 8.99
CA GLU A 166 -0.10 -5.11 8.09
C GLU A 166 -1.16 -6.19 7.83
N THR A 167 -0.98 -7.37 8.41
CA THR A 167 -1.69 -8.59 8.03
C THR A 167 -2.56 -9.16 9.13
N ILE A 168 -3.13 -8.31 10.00
CA ILE A 168 -4.06 -8.79 11.04
C ILE A 168 -5.37 -9.18 10.36
N ASP A 169 -5.75 -10.45 10.48
CA ASP A 169 -6.91 -11.04 9.79
C ASP A 169 -7.88 -11.73 10.75
N SER A 170 -7.69 -11.67 12.07
CA SER A 170 -8.63 -12.30 13.00
C SER A 170 -8.50 -11.75 14.42
N PRO A 171 -9.58 -11.78 15.23
CA PRO A 171 -9.51 -11.39 16.64
C PRO A 171 -8.48 -12.24 17.42
N LYS A 172 -8.43 -13.55 17.14
CA LYS A 172 -7.49 -14.48 17.77
C LYS A 172 -6.02 -14.13 17.47
N LEU A 173 -5.74 -13.67 16.25
CA LEU A 173 -4.41 -13.19 15.90
C LEU A 173 -4.10 -11.86 16.61
N ALA A 174 -5.04 -10.91 16.58
CA ALA A 174 -4.91 -9.62 17.26
C ALA A 174 -4.63 -9.79 18.77
N ASP A 175 -5.39 -10.65 19.46
CA ASP A 175 -5.19 -10.97 20.88
C ASP A 175 -3.78 -11.51 21.14
N LYS A 176 -3.32 -12.43 20.28
CA LYS A 176 -2.00 -13.04 20.41
C LYS A 176 -0.89 -12.01 20.21
N VAL A 177 -1.02 -11.14 19.21
CA VAL A 177 -0.05 -10.06 18.95
C VAL A 177 -0.06 -9.06 20.09
N SER A 178 -1.22 -8.61 20.56
CA SER A 178 -1.35 -7.67 21.68
C SER A 178 -0.72 -8.22 22.96
N SER A 179 -1.07 -9.45 23.34
CA SER A 179 -0.55 -10.11 24.55
C SER A 179 0.97 -10.32 24.48
N ALA A 180 1.51 -10.63 23.29
CA ALA A 180 2.94 -10.81 23.12
C ALA A 180 3.69 -9.46 23.11
N TRP A 181 3.17 -8.45 22.42
CA TRP A 181 3.79 -7.11 22.38
C TRP A 181 3.76 -6.41 23.72
N GLY A 182 2.67 -6.55 24.49
CA GLY A 182 2.55 -5.96 25.83
C GLY A 182 3.63 -6.42 26.81
N ARG A 183 4.27 -7.57 26.56
CA ARG A 183 5.40 -8.07 27.37
C ARG A 183 6.74 -7.46 27.01
N CYS A 184 6.87 -6.86 25.83
CA CYS A 184 8.11 -6.24 25.36
C CYS A 184 8.35 -4.87 26.01
N GLY A 185 7.29 -4.18 26.43
CA GLY A 185 7.35 -2.80 26.93
C GLY A 185 7.67 -1.79 25.82
N GLY A 186 6.93 -0.68 25.75
CA GLY A 186 7.17 0.36 24.74
C GLY A 186 5.90 0.97 24.15
N GLN A 187 6.04 1.60 22.99
CA GLN A 187 4.92 2.20 22.26
C GLN A 187 3.98 1.11 21.70
N ARG A 188 2.74 1.49 21.44
CA ARG A 188 1.75 0.59 20.82
C ARG A 188 2.23 0.20 19.41
N LEU A 189 2.20 -1.10 19.09
CA LEU A 189 2.59 -1.60 17.78
C LEU A 189 1.56 -1.16 16.74
N LYS A 190 1.99 -0.52 15.65
CA LYS A 190 1.09 -0.18 14.55
C LYS A 190 0.62 -1.44 13.84
N VAL A 191 -0.68 -1.54 13.62
CA VAL A 191 -1.29 -2.67 12.91
C VAL A 191 -2.26 -2.20 11.86
N MET A 192 -2.27 -2.89 10.72
CA MET A 192 -3.34 -2.79 9.74
C MET A 192 -4.14 -4.10 9.70
N VAL A 193 -5.41 -3.98 9.33
CA VAL A 193 -6.30 -5.13 9.12
C VAL A 193 -6.31 -5.49 7.65
N GLN A 194 -6.01 -6.76 7.35
CA GLN A 194 -6.02 -7.29 5.99
C GLN A 194 -7.45 -7.69 5.59
N VAL A 195 -7.96 -7.06 4.55
CA VAL A 195 -9.28 -7.30 3.97
C VAL A 195 -9.11 -8.11 2.69
N ASN A 196 -9.84 -9.21 2.56
CA ASN A 196 -9.92 -9.93 1.29
C ASN A 196 -10.94 -9.21 0.40
N THR A 197 -10.46 -8.47 -0.59
CA THR A 197 -11.28 -7.74 -1.55
C THR A 197 -11.55 -8.51 -2.85
N SER A 198 -10.83 -9.61 -3.07
CA SER A 198 -10.82 -10.36 -4.33
C SER A 198 -11.87 -11.45 -4.43
N GLU A 199 -12.62 -11.70 -3.35
CA GLU A 199 -13.64 -12.77 -3.22
C GLU A 199 -13.12 -14.20 -3.48
N GLU A 200 -11.82 -14.38 -3.71
CA GLU A 200 -11.17 -15.69 -3.82
C GLU A 200 -10.95 -16.29 -2.43
N GLU A 201 -11.49 -17.49 -2.19
CA GLU A 201 -11.28 -18.24 -0.93
C GLU A 201 -9.81 -18.57 -0.65
N SER A 202 -8.97 -18.60 -1.69
CA SER A 202 -7.54 -18.91 -1.60
C SER A 202 -6.68 -17.76 -1.06
N LYS A 203 -7.21 -16.53 -1.02
CA LYS A 203 -6.48 -15.35 -0.53
C LYS A 203 -6.80 -15.07 0.93
N HIS A 204 -5.73 -14.83 1.70
CA HIS A 204 -5.83 -14.49 3.12
C HIS A 204 -6.43 -13.09 3.29
N GLY A 205 -7.14 -12.87 4.40
CA GLY A 205 -7.81 -11.62 4.72
C GLY A 205 -9.27 -11.85 5.08
N MET A 206 -9.87 -10.86 5.74
CA MET A 206 -11.24 -10.97 6.22
C MET A 206 -12.25 -10.42 5.22
N GLY A 207 -13.45 -10.99 5.24
CA GLY A 207 -14.57 -10.46 4.48
C GLY A 207 -14.88 -9.02 4.91
N MET A 208 -15.37 -8.23 3.96
CA MET A 208 -15.67 -6.80 4.19
C MET A 208 -16.72 -6.57 5.30
N THR A 209 -17.56 -7.57 5.58
CA THR A 209 -18.55 -7.55 6.68
C THR A 209 -17.90 -7.62 8.05
N ASP A 210 -16.76 -8.31 8.15
CA ASP A 210 -16.15 -8.65 9.43
C ASP A 210 -15.05 -7.64 9.81
N ALA A 211 -14.62 -6.80 8.86
CA ALA A 211 -13.61 -5.77 9.06
C ALA A 211 -13.97 -4.82 10.23
N VAL A 212 -15.22 -4.38 10.32
CA VAL A 212 -15.68 -3.49 11.42
C VAL A 212 -15.50 -4.18 12.77
N ALA A 213 -15.94 -5.43 12.90
CA ALA A 213 -15.89 -6.18 14.16
C ALA A 213 -14.44 -6.41 14.63
N ILE A 214 -13.53 -6.72 13.71
CA ILE A 214 -12.12 -6.92 14.05
C ILE A 214 -11.44 -5.62 14.45
N ILE A 215 -11.69 -4.53 13.73
CA ILE A 215 -11.07 -3.23 14.05
C ILE A 215 -11.57 -2.75 15.40
N GLN A 216 -12.87 -2.89 15.67
CA GLN A 216 -13.45 -2.62 16.98
C GLN A 216 -12.77 -3.47 18.07
N HIS A 217 -12.60 -4.78 17.83
CA HIS A 217 -11.89 -5.66 18.75
C HIS A 217 -10.44 -5.21 18.99
N VAL A 218 -9.70 -4.82 17.96
CA VAL A 218 -8.33 -4.28 18.09
C VAL A 218 -8.33 -3.00 18.94
N MET A 219 -9.26 -2.08 18.71
CA MET A 219 -9.34 -0.82 19.44
C MET A 219 -9.71 -1.01 20.92
N GLU A 220 -10.64 -1.91 21.22
CA GLU A 220 -11.21 -2.07 22.57
C GLU A 220 -10.49 -3.11 23.43
N ARG A 221 -9.93 -4.16 22.81
CA ARG A 221 -9.41 -5.35 23.53
C ARG A 221 -7.90 -5.51 23.41
N CYS A 222 -7.25 -4.79 22.49
CA CYS A 222 -5.81 -4.91 22.24
C CYS A 222 -5.05 -3.63 22.64
N PRO A 223 -4.85 -3.35 23.95
CA PRO A 223 -4.27 -2.08 24.42
C PRO A 223 -2.84 -1.85 23.93
N SER A 224 -2.10 -2.91 23.60
CA SER A 224 -0.73 -2.83 23.11
C SER A 224 -0.63 -2.60 21.60
N LEU A 225 -1.75 -2.59 20.86
CA LEU A 225 -1.79 -2.39 19.41
C LEU A 225 -2.39 -1.03 19.09
N ASN A 226 -1.91 -0.37 18.04
CA ASN A 226 -2.46 0.85 17.48
C ASN A 226 -2.99 0.55 16.07
N PHE A 227 -4.30 0.58 15.89
CA PHE A 227 -4.91 0.44 14.56
C PHE A 227 -4.60 1.70 13.73
N VAL A 228 -4.00 1.53 12.56
CA VAL A 228 -3.61 2.65 11.68
C VAL A 228 -4.23 2.59 10.28
N GLY A 229 -4.77 1.45 9.84
CA GLY A 229 -5.22 1.33 8.46
C GLY A 229 -5.72 -0.03 8.03
N LEU A 230 -6.09 -0.09 6.76
CA LEU A 230 -6.50 -1.31 6.07
C LEU A 230 -5.45 -1.70 5.04
N MET A 231 -5.35 -3.00 4.79
CA MET A 231 -4.48 -3.56 3.77
C MET A 231 -5.28 -4.49 2.85
N THR A 232 -5.04 -4.42 1.54
CA THR A 232 -5.42 -5.50 0.62
C THR A 232 -4.24 -5.91 -0.26
N ILE A 233 -4.17 -7.20 -0.56
CA ILE A 233 -3.28 -7.74 -1.60
C ILE A 233 -3.94 -7.56 -2.97
N GLY A 234 -5.27 -7.72 -3.05
CA GLY A 234 -6.03 -7.75 -4.30
C GLY A 234 -5.76 -8.98 -5.17
N ALA A 235 -6.44 -9.03 -6.31
CA ALA A 235 -6.15 -9.93 -7.40
C ALA A 235 -5.22 -9.29 -8.43
N GLU A 236 -4.62 -10.14 -9.26
CA GLU A 236 -3.92 -9.64 -10.45
C GLU A 236 -4.95 -8.95 -11.34
N HIS A 237 -4.77 -7.65 -11.53
CA HIS A 237 -5.63 -6.83 -12.35
C HIS A 237 -4.84 -6.28 -13.52
N ASP A 238 -5.45 -6.32 -14.70
CA ASP A 238 -4.91 -5.73 -15.91
C ASP A 238 -5.32 -4.26 -15.96
N PRO A 239 -4.38 -3.30 -15.86
CA PRO A 239 -4.72 -1.87 -15.87
C PRO A 239 -5.47 -1.43 -17.14
N SER A 240 -5.33 -2.15 -18.26
CA SER A 240 -6.07 -1.86 -19.49
C SER A 240 -7.58 -2.08 -19.36
N LYS A 241 -8.00 -2.86 -18.37
CA LYS A 241 -9.41 -3.16 -18.07
C LYS A 241 -10.08 -2.11 -17.17
N GLY A 242 -9.39 -1.01 -16.88
CA GLY A 242 -9.92 0.11 -16.10
C GLY A 242 -9.54 0.04 -14.63
N LEU A 243 -10.40 0.62 -13.77
CA LEU A 243 -10.14 0.74 -12.34
C LEU A 243 -10.02 -0.64 -11.68
N ASN A 244 -9.05 -0.82 -10.77
CA ASN A 244 -8.88 -2.06 -10.05
C ASN A 244 -10.06 -2.20 -9.05
N PRO A 245 -10.92 -3.23 -9.19
CA PRO A 245 -12.09 -3.40 -8.33
C PRO A 245 -11.71 -3.60 -6.86
N ASP A 246 -10.54 -4.19 -6.58
CA ASP A 246 -10.04 -4.39 -5.22
C ASP A 246 -9.78 -3.09 -4.48
N PHE A 247 -9.22 -2.09 -5.18
CA PHE A 247 -8.96 -0.78 -4.58
C PHE A 247 -10.26 -0.07 -4.25
N GLN A 248 -11.27 -0.18 -5.12
CA GLN A 248 -12.62 0.36 -4.86
C GLN A 248 -13.27 -0.31 -3.66
N SER A 249 -13.18 -1.64 -3.56
CA SER A 249 -13.68 -2.40 -2.41
C SER A 249 -13.01 -1.96 -1.11
N LEU A 250 -11.69 -1.72 -1.12
CA LEU A 250 -10.98 -1.26 0.08
C LEU A 250 -11.38 0.17 0.48
N LEU A 251 -11.57 1.07 -0.48
CA LEU A 251 -12.07 2.44 -0.23
C LEU A 251 -13.47 2.42 0.40
N ILE A 252 -14.37 1.60 -0.13
CA ILE A 252 -15.72 1.39 0.42
C ILE A 252 -15.63 0.81 1.84
N CYS A 253 -14.74 -0.16 2.06
CA CYS A 253 -14.49 -0.74 3.37
C CYS A 253 -14.04 0.33 4.38
N ARG A 254 -13.07 1.19 4.00
CA ARG A 254 -12.61 2.31 4.83
C ARG A 254 -13.75 3.23 5.22
N GLN A 255 -14.58 3.65 4.25
CA GLN A 255 -15.73 4.52 4.53
C GLN A 255 -16.72 3.86 5.51
N LYS A 256 -17.03 2.57 5.31
CA LYS A 256 -17.91 1.82 6.21
C LYS A 256 -17.35 1.75 7.62
N VAL A 257 -16.08 1.38 7.78
CA VAL A 257 -15.39 1.30 9.07
C VAL A 257 -15.39 2.66 9.77
N CYS A 258 -14.96 3.72 9.07
CA CYS A 258 -14.88 5.06 9.63
C CYS A 258 -16.25 5.56 10.10
N LYS A 259 -17.30 5.32 9.32
CA LYS A 259 -18.67 5.68 9.70
C LYS A 259 -19.17 4.91 10.93
N HIS A 260 -18.91 3.60 11.01
CA HIS A 260 -19.41 2.79 12.13
C HIS A 260 -18.64 3.04 13.43
N LEU A 261 -17.33 3.27 13.34
CA LEU A 261 -16.45 3.44 14.49
C LEU A 261 -16.17 4.91 14.82
N ASN A 262 -16.82 5.85 14.11
CA ASN A 262 -16.64 7.29 14.26
C ASN A 262 -15.16 7.73 14.16
N LEU A 263 -14.45 7.21 13.16
CA LEU A 263 -13.06 7.56 12.85
C LEU A 263 -13.02 8.60 11.74
N ASN A 264 -12.00 9.46 11.73
CA ASN A 264 -11.73 10.30 10.57
C ASN A 264 -11.16 9.45 9.45
N VAL A 265 -11.68 9.63 8.24
CA VAL A 265 -11.23 8.86 7.06
C VAL A 265 -9.76 9.11 6.74
N GLU A 266 -9.26 10.31 7.01
CA GLU A 266 -7.87 10.72 6.78
C GLU A 266 -6.87 10.03 7.73
N ASP A 267 -7.34 9.60 8.91
CA ASP A 267 -6.51 8.89 9.90
C ASP A 267 -6.41 7.38 9.61
N VAL A 268 -7.17 6.86 8.63
CA VAL A 268 -7.18 5.44 8.26
C VAL A 268 -6.42 5.24 6.96
N GLU A 269 -5.18 4.75 7.12
CA GLU A 269 -4.27 4.44 6.01
C GLU A 269 -4.79 3.31 5.12
N LEU A 270 -4.37 3.33 3.85
CA LEU A 270 -4.65 2.29 2.86
C LEU A 270 -3.34 1.74 2.30
N SER A 271 -3.02 0.51 2.68
CA SER A 271 -1.92 -0.27 2.10
C SER A 271 -2.42 -1.11 0.93
N MET A 272 -2.21 -0.62 -0.28
CA MET A 272 -2.61 -1.28 -1.53
C MET A 272 -1.70 -0.83 -2.68
N GLY A 273 -1.60 -1.64 -3.74
CA GLY A 273 -0.67 -1.40 -4.84
C GLY A 273 0.69 -2.07 -4.62
N MET A 274 1.14 -2.75 -5.67
CA MET A 274 2.41 -3.45 -5.79
C MET A 274 3.15 -2.97 -7.03
N SER A 275 4.29 -3.58 -7.36
CA SER A 275 5.16 -3.15 -8.46
C SER A 275 4.48 -2.90 -9.82
N HIS A 276 3.34 -3.51 -10.10
CA HIS A 276 2.66 -3.42 -11.41
C HIS A 276 1.49 -2.41 -11.43
N ASP A 277 0.99 -2.00 -10.27
CA ASP A 277 -0.24 -1.23 -10.14
C ASP A 277 -0.17 -0.15 -9.04
N PHE A 278 1.02 0.16 -8.53
CA PHE A 278 1.20 1.14 -7.46
C PHE A 278 0.86 2.57 -7.92
N GLU A 279 1.14 2.95 -9.18
CA GLU A 279 0.80 4.27 -9.70
C GLU A 279 -0.71 4.48 -9.63
N HIS A 280 -1.46 3.50 -10.11
CA HIS A 280 -2.92 3.51 -10.06
C HIS A 280 -3.45 3.45 -8.62
N ALA A 281 -2.80 2.67 -7.73
CA ALA A 281 -3.15 2.66 -6.32
C ALA A 281 -3.02 4.06 -5.68
N VAL A 282 -1.97 4.80 -6.03
CA VAL A 282 -1.77 6.19 -5.57
C VAL A 282 -2.85 7.12 -6.12
N GLU A 283 -3.19 7.01 -7.41
CA GLU A 283 -4.25 7.83 -8.04
C GLU A 283 -5.61 7.67 -7.34
N VAL A 284 -5.93 6.46 -6.88
CA VAL A 284 -7.18 6.18 -6.17
C VAL A 284 -7.09 6.40 -4.64
N GLY A 285 -5.95 6.87 -4.13
CA GLY A 285 -5.81 7.30 -2.74
C GLY A 285 -5.13 6.32 -1.79
N ALA A 286 -4.25 5.43 -2.28
CA ALA A 286 -3.37 4.64 -1.42
C ALA A 286 -2.44 5.56 -0.61
N THR A 287 -2.28 5.28 0.69
CA THR A 287 -1.36 6.01 1.57
C THR A 287 -0.09 5.20 1.82
N SER A 288 -0.06 3.92 1.44
CA SER A 288 1.10 3.03 1.51
C SER A 288 1.09 2.10 0.31
N VAL A 289 2.21 2.02 -0.43
CA VAL A 289 2.40 1.13 -1.58
C VAL A 289 3.57 0.19 -1.35
N ARG A 290 3.47 -1.06 -1.82
CA ARG A 290 4.43 -2.14 -1.51
C ARG A 290 5.19 -2.59 -2.76
N VAL A 291 6.34 -1.96 -3.03
CA VAL A 291 7.07 -2.14 -4.29
C VAL A 291 8.32 -2.99 -4.07
N GLY A 292 8.49 -4.05 -4.87
CA GLY A 292 9.61 -4.98 -4.75
C GLY A 292 10.46 -5.06 -6.01
N SER A 293 9.94 -5.74 -7.03
CA SER A 293 10.65 -5.99 -8.31
C SER A 293 11.11 -4.73 -9.03
N THR A 294 10.36 -3.62 -8.94
CA THR A 294 10.75 -2.34 -9.54
C THR A 294 11.98 -1.74 -8.86
N ILE A 295 12.17 -1.98 -7.55
CA ILE A 295 13.31 -1.47 -6.78
C ILE A 295 14.51 -2.42 -6.86
N PHE A 296 14.28 -3.71 -6.58
CA PHE A 296 15.35 -4.69 -6.37
C PHE A 296 15.59 -5.61 -7.58
N GLY A 297 14.86 -5.42 -8.68
CA GLY A 297 14.88 -6.31 -9.84
C GLY A 297 14.21 -7.67 -9.60
N MET A 298 14.20 -8.50 -10.64
CA MET A 298 13.63 -9.86 -10.59
C MET A 298 14.39 -10.77 -9.61
N ARG A 299 13.76 -11.88 -9.20
CA ARG A 299 14.38 -12.87 -8.32
C ARG A 299 15.54 -13.55 -9.04
N PRO A 300 16.66 -13.85 -8.38
CA PRO A 300 17.58 -14.86 -8.88
C PRO A 300 16.85 -16.20 -8.84
N TYR A 301 16.41 -16.71 -10.00
CA TYR A 301 16.05 -18.13 -10.10
C TYR A 301 17.34 -18.94 -9.91
N PRO A 302 17.36 -20.00 -9.08
CA PRO A 302 18.47 -20.93 -9.13
C PRO A 302 18.55 -21.45 -10.57
N ALA A 303 19.69 -21.23 -11.23
CA ALA A 303 19.94 -21.74 -12.57
C ALA A 303 19.62 -23.23 -12.55
N THR A 304 18.66 -23.64 -13.37
CA THR A 304 18.34 -25.05 -13.58
C THR A 304 19.64 -25.75 -13.90
N GLN A 305 20.07 -26.68 -13.05
CA GLN A 305 21.24 -27.50 -13.33
C GLN A 305 21.01 -28.14 -14.70
N ALA A 306 21.80 -27.73 -15.69
CA ALA A 306 21.81 -28.35 -16.99
C ALA A 306 22.07 -29.84 -16.78
N VAL A 307 21.03 -30.65 -16.97
CA VAL A 307 21.14 -32.10 -16.98
C VAL A 307 22.17 -32.44 -18.04
N LYS A 308 23.37 -32.87 -17.62
CA LYS A 308 24.33 -33.50 -18.51
C LYS A 308 23.63 -34.73 -19.09
N LYS A 309 23.19 -34.65 -20.34
CA LYS A 309 22.91 -35.83 -21.16
C LYS A 309 24.21 -36.62 -21.22
N VAL A 310 24.30 -37.70 -20.46
CA VAL A 310 25.26 -38.77 -20.74
C VAL A 310 24.69 -39.53 -21.92
N SER A 311 25.16 -39.19 -23.12
CA SER A 311 25.10 -40.06 -24.27
C SER A 311 26.07 -41.22 -24.03
N GLY A 312 25.55 -42.37 -23.66
CA GLY A 312 26.29 -43.63 -23.62
C GLY A 312 25.45 -44.70 -24.30
N GLY A 313 25.75 -44.97 -25.57
CA GLY A 313 25.25 -46.11 -26.31
C GLY A 313 26.09 -47.38 -26.06
N ASP A 314 25.56 -48.48 -26.60
CA ASP A 314 26.20 -49.77 -26.88
C ASP A 314 26.71 -50.63 -25.70
N ARG A 315 25.93 -51.64 -25.31
CA ARG A 315 25.94 -52.97 -25.94
C ARG A 315 24.90 -53.91 -25.32
#